data_AF-A0A7C1VR30-F1
#
_entry.id   AF-A0A7C1VR30-F1
#
_cell.length_a   1.000
_cell.length_b   1.000
_cell.length_c   1.000
_cell.angle_alpha   90.00
_cell.angle_beta   90.00
_cell.angle_gamma   90.00
#
_symmetry.space_group_name_H-M   'P 1'
#
loop_
_entity.id
_entity.type
_entity.pdbx_description
1 polymer ?
#
loop_
_entity_poly.entity_id
_entity_poly.type
_entity_poly.pdbx_seq_one_letter_code
_entity_poly.pdbx_strand_id
1 'polypeptide(L)'
;MTNNCPTCEEPAIARYGILVTLIGYPVFTDDNGKTHEHDDNCLKQNFACSNDHVWTSSVRRRCKTEGCNWLGKEECFCHTGKKVDSFCDDDVPLIYDLTRQSPGEWRISLK
;
A
#
# COMPACT_ATOMS: atom_id res chain seq x y z
N MET A 1 -5.50 0.67 13.90
CA MET A 1 -5.30 2.14 13.83
C MET A 1 -6.21 2.61 12.73
N THR A 2 -7.13 3.53 13.02
CA THR A 2 -8.11 4.04 12.06
C THR A 2 -7.40 4.83 10.96
N ASN A 3 -7.66 4.51 9.70
CA ASN A 3 -7.19 5.29 8.54
C ASN A 3 -7.88 6.66 8.50
N ASN A 4 -7.40 7.60 9.30
CA ASN A 4 -7.89 8.97 9.29
C ASN A 4 -7.17 9.77 8.20
N CYS A 5 -7.91 10.70 7.61
CA CYS A 5 -7.40 11.62 6.61
C CYS A 5 -6.27 12.46 7.22
N PRO A 6 -5.08 12.52 6.61
CA PRO A 6 -3.98 13.32 7.13
C PRO A 6 -4.22 14.84 7.06
N THR A 7 -5.25 15.27 6.32
CA THR A 7 -5.58 16.69 6.13
C THR A 7 -6.65 17.18 7.10
N CYS A 8 -7.67 16.36 7.39
CA CYS A 8 -8.84 16.77 8.17
C CYS A 8 -9.26 15.78 9.26
N GLU A 9 -8.48 14.73 9.50
CA GLU A 9 -8.66 13.72 10.56
C GLU A 9 -9.95 12.89 10.48
N GLU A 10 -10.85 13.20 9.55
CA GLU A 10 -12.04 12.38 9.23
C GLU A 10 -11.63 10.96 8.81
N PRO A 11 -12.40 9.93 9.21
CA PRO A 11 -12.13 8.56 8.84
C PRO A 11 -12.25 8.33 7.33
N ALA A 12 -11.52 7.34 6.82
CA ALA A 12 -11.73 6.84 5.47
C ALA A 12 -13.15 6.27 5.30
N ILE A 13 -13.85 6.72 4.27
CA ILE A 13 -15.17 6.20 3.87
C ILE A 13 -15.06 5.27 2.65
N ALA A 14 -13.92 5.27 1.98
CA ALA A 14 -13.66 4.46 0.80
C ALA A 14 -12.17 4.18 0.65
N ARG A 15 -11.86 3.05 0.01
CA ARG A 15 -10.53 2.71 -0.49
C ARG A 15 -10.60 2.28 -1.95
N TYR A 16 -9.52 2.53 -2.70
CA TYR A 16 -9.48 2.37 -4.15
C TYR A 16 -8.32 1.49 -4.57
N GLY A 17 -8.65 0.24 -4.90
CA GLY A 17 -7.71 -0.74 -5.46
C GLY A 17 -6.44 -0.95 -4.64
N ILE A 18 -5.55 -1.79 -5.16
CA ILE A 18 -4.19 -1.96 -4.64
C ILE A 18 -3.25 -1.87 -5.84
N LEU A 19 -2.14 -1.17 -5.69
CA LEU A 19 -1.11 -1.04 -6.71
C LEU A 19 0.24 -1.46 -6.12
N VAL A 20 1.07 -2.10 -6.93
CA VAL A 20 2.38 -2.62 -6.52
C VAL A 20 3.45 -2.08 -7.45
N THR A 21 4.56 -1.57 -6.91
CA THR A 21 5.73 -1.27 -7.74
C THR A 21 6.34 -2.58 -8.26
N LEU A 22 6.81 -2.63 -9.50
CA LEU A 22 7.37 -3.84 -10.11
C LEU A 22 8.90 -3.76 -10.21
N ILE A 23 9.59 -3.53 -9.09
CA ILE A 23 11.06 -3.42 -9.07
C ILE A 23 11.74 -4.81 -9.05
N GLY A 24 10.96 -5.88 -8.88
CA GLY A 24 11.50 -7.22 -8.61
C GLY A 24 12.02 -7.31 -7.18
N TYR A 25 12.20 -8.53 -6.67
CA TYR A 25 12.73 -8.76 -5.33
C TYR A 25 13.48 -10.10 -5.25
N PRO A 26 14.45 -10.24 -4.34
CA PRO A 26 15.21 -11.48 -4.20
C PRO A 26 14.38 -12.58 -3.52
N VAL A 27 14.51 -13.80 -4.05
CA VAL A 27 14.02 -15.03 -3.43
C VAL A 27 15.23 -15.90 -3.09
N PHE A 28 15.28 -16.45 -1.88
CA PHE A 28 16.38 -17.32 -1.45
C PHE A 28 15.87 -18.44 -0.54
N THR A 29 16.67 -19.50 -0.39
CA THR A 29 16.39 -20.63 0.47
C THR A 29 17.40 -20.65 1.61
N ASP A 30 16.94 -20.83 2.85
CA ASP A 30 17.81 -20.93 4.02
C ASP A 30 18.34 -22.36 4.24
N ASP A 31 19.22 -22.52 5.25
CA ASP A 31 19.83 -23.81 5.60
C ASP A 31 18.81 -24.88 6.05
N ASN A 32 17.60 -24.47 6.42
CA ASN A 32 16.50 -25.37 6.78
C ASN A 32 15.63 -25.74 5.56
N GLY A 33 16.01 -25.30 4.36
CA GLY A 33 15.26 -25.52 3.13
C GLY A 33 14.01 -24.64 2.99
N LYS A 34 13.81 -23.63 3.85
CA LYS A 34 12.65 -22.73 3.75
C LYS A 34 12.94 -21.63 2.73
N THR A 35 11.97 -21.36 1.85
CA THR A 35 12.05 -20.27 0.88
C THR A 35 11.58 -18.96 1.50
N HIS A 36 12.30 -17.88 1.24
CA HIS A 36 12.02 -16.54 1.74
C HIS A 36 11.79 -15.57 0.58
N GLU A 37 10.78 -14.71 0.73
CA GLU A 37 10.43 -13.66 -0.21
C GLU A 37 10.55 -12.31 0.49
N HIS A 38 11.70 -11.65 0.34
CA HIS A 38 11.93 -10.31 0.89
C HIS A 38 11.48 -9.25 -0.13
N ASP A 39 10.16 -9.19 -0.34
CA ASP A 39 9.51 -8.24 -1.27
C ASP A 39 9.49 -6.82 -0.69
N ASP A 40 10.40 -5.97 -1.15
CA ASP A 40 10.47 -4.56 -0.74
C ASP A 40 9.58 -3.62 -1.58
N ASN A 41 8.80 -4.17 -2.51
CA ASN A 41 7.94 -3.35 -3.36
C ASN A 41 6.89 -2.59 -2.53
N CYS A 42 6.58 -1.39 -3.00
CA CYS A 42 5.55 -0.55 -2.43
C CYS A 42 4.18 -1.10 -2.84
N LEU A 43 3.47 -1.63 -1.84
CA LEU A 43 2.05 -1.97 -1.93
C LEU A 43 1.26 -0.72 -1.51
N LYS A 44 0.73 0.04 -2.46
CA LYS A 44 -0.01 1.30 -2.22
C LYS A 44 -1.52 1.12 -2.40
N GLN A 45 -2.30 1.86 -1.63
CA GLN A 45 -3.76 1.98 -1.73
C GLN A 45 -4.16 3.42 -1.48
N ASN A 46 -5.13 3.91 -2.25
CA ASN A 46 -5.69 5.24 -2.03
C ASN A 46 -6.95 5.14 -1.18
N PHE A 47 -7.17 6.17 -0.38
CA PHE A 47 -8.32 6.32 0.50
C PHE A 47 -8.99 7.66 0.24
N ALA A 48 -10.27 7.76 0.56
CA ALA A 48 -10.97 9.04 0.61
C ALA A 48 -11.77 9.18 1.90
N CYS A 49 -11.89 10.41 2.39
CA CYS A 49 -12.78 10.78 3.49
C CYS A 49 -14.03 11.50 2.97
N SER A 50 -14.95 11.80 3.88
CA SER A 50 -16.20 12.54 3.62
C SER A 50 -16.00 13.94 3.02
N ASN A 51 -14.83 14.55 3.24
CA ASN A 51 -14.46 15.87 2.71
C ASN A 51 -13.78 15.81 1.33
N ASP A 52 -13.82 14.67 0.66
CA ASP A 52 -13.25 14.44 -0.67
C ASP A 52 -11.72 14.55 -0.78
N HIS A 53 -11.00 14.61 0.35
CA HIS A 53 -9.55 14.47 0.35
C HIS A 53 -9.17 13.03 0.00
N VAL A 54 -8.20 12.89 -0.90
CA VAL A 54 -7.63 11.61 -1.30
C VAL A 54 -6.19 11.53 -0.82
N TRP A 55 -5.82 10.42 -0.19
CA TRP A 55 -4.44 10.16 0.19
C TRP A 55 -4.02 8.74 -0.12
N THR A 56 -2.71 8.55 -0.27
CA THR A 56 -2.08 7.25 -0.51
C THR A 56 -1.42 6.76 0.76
N SER A 57 -1.69 5.53 1.13
CA SER A 57 -0.91 4.80 2.14
C SER A 57 -0.25 3.58 1.49
N SER A 58 0.82 3.09 2.11
CA SER A 58 1.44 1.82 1.71
C SER A 58 1.63 0.90 2.88
N VAL A 59 1.52 -0.41 2.65
CA VAL A 59 1.76 -1.42 3.70
C VAL A 59 3.22 -1.86 3.73
N ARG A 60 3.76 -1.96 4.94
CA ARG A 60 5.06 -2.54 5.23
C ARG A 60 4.99 -4.04 5.00
N ARG A 61 5.80 -4.53 4.07
CA ARG A 61 5.89 -5.95 3.77
C ARG A 61 6.63 -6.67 4.88
N ARG A 62 6.30 -7.95 5.05
CA ARG A 62 7.00 -8.86 5.96
C ARG A 62 7.18 -10.20 5.27
N CYS A 63 8.26 -10.90 5.60
CA CYS A 63 8.44 -12.25 5.11
C CYS A 63 7.34 -13.14 5.70
N LYS A 64 6.71 -13.97 4.86
CA LYS A 64 5.64 -14.90 5.28
C LYS A 64 6.20 -16.20 5.85
N THR A 65 7.50 -16.43 5.69
CA THR A 65 8.19 -17.63 6.14
C THR A 65 8.24 -17.65 7.67
N GLU A 66 7.71 -18.72 8.26
CA GLU A 66 7.64 -18.88 9.71
C GLU A 66 9.04 -18.82 10.36
N GLY A 67 9.18 -17.92 11.34
CA GLY A 67 10.44 -17.65 12.05
C GLY A 67 11.31 -16.56 11.41
N CYS A 68 10.94 -16.05 10.23
CA CYS A 68 11.63 -14.93 9.62
C CYS A 68 11.10 -13.58 10.14
N ASN A 69 11.98 -12.77 10.72
CA ASN A 69 11.65 -11.44 11.25
C ASN A 69 11.94 -10.30 10.28
N TRP A 70 12.16 -10.60 9.00
CA TRP A 70 12.42 -9.58 8.00
C TRP A 70 11.20 -8.66 7.84
N LEU A 71 11.49 -7.36 7.89
CA LEU A 71 10.54 -6.26 7.67
C LEU A 71 11.07 -5.42 6.51
N GLY A 72 10.17 -5.11 5.57
CA GLY A 72 10.50 -4.24 4.46
C GLY A 72 10.71 -2.79 4.89
N LYS A 73 11.17 -1.97 3.94
CA LYS A 73 11.49 -0.55 4.17
C LYS A 73 10.34 0.24 4.81
N GLU A 74 10.69 1.20 5.67
CA GLU A 74 9.72 2.06 6.37
C GLU A 74 9.00 3.05 5.45
N GLU A 75 9.57 3.39 4.30
CA GLU A 75 9.06 4.41 3.39
C GLU A 75 9.11 3.93 1.93
N CYS A 76 8.33 4.59 1.07
CA CYS A 76 8.30 4.36 -0.36
C CYS A 76 9.07 5.44 -1.12
N PHE A 77 9.68 5.07 -2.24
CA PHE A 77 10.31 6.05 -3.14
C PHE A 77 9.26 6.81 -3.99
N CYS A 78 8.07 6.23 -4.19
CA CYS A 78 7.06 6.73 -5.13
C CYS A 78 6.01 7.67 -4.51
N HIS A 79 6.02 7.87 -3.19
CA HIS A 79 5.18 8.83 -2.47
C HIS A 79 5.75 9.04 -1.06
N THR A 80 5.40 10.16 -0.45
CA THR A 80 5.79 10.49 0.93
C THR A 80 4.94 9.75 1.95
N GLY A 81 5.53 9.48 3.12
CA GLY A 81 4.82 8.91 4.27
C GLY A 81 5.39 7.56 4.71
N LYS A 82 5.26 7.27 6.01
CA LYS A 82 5.64 5.97 6.58
C LYS A 82 4.65 4.90 6.17
N LYS A 83 5.16 3.72 5.85
CA LYS A 83 4.35 2.53 5.61
C LYS A 83 3.66 2.09 6.90
N VAL A 84 2.40 1.70 6.78
CA VAL A 84 1.58 1.13 7.84
C VAL A 84 1.71 -0.40 7.89
N ASP A 85 1.43 -1.05 9.01
CA ASP A 85 1.58 -2.51 9.12
C ASP A 85 0.45 -3.30 8.44
N SER A 86 -0.73 -2.68 8.31
CA SER A 86 -1.87 -3.22 7.58
C SER A 86 -2.65 -2.07 6.96
N PHE A 87 -3.26 -2.29 5.79
CA PHE A 87 -4.15 -1.30 5.21
C PHE A 87 -5.39 -1.08 6.04
N CYS A 88 -5.80 -2.08 6.84
CA CYS A 88 -6.82 -2.06 7.90
C CYS A 88 -7.60 -3.38 7.96
N ASP A 89 -8.09 -3.67 9.17
CA ASP A 89 -9.03 -4.74 9.53
C ASP A 89 -10.47 -4.20 9.65
N ASP A 90 -10.71 -3.02 9.08
CA ASP A 90 -11.90 -2.20 9.30
C ASP A 90 -12.88 -2.31 8.10
N ASP A 91 -14.17 -2.10 8.36
CA ASP A 91 -15.29 -2.19 7.40
C ASP A 91 -15.28 -1.13 6.27
N VAL A 92 -14.13 -0.53 5.95
CA VAL A 92 -14.00 0.46 4.86
C VAL A 92 -14.20 -0.24 3.51
N PRO A 93 -15.22 0.15 2.72
CA PRO A 93 -15.55 -0.53 1.48
C PRO A 93 -14.48 -0.29 0.39
N LEU A 94 -14.17 -1.35 -0.35
CA LEU A 94 -13.37 -1.26 -1.58
C LEU A 94 -14.27 -0.80 -2.73
N ILE A 95 -13.99 0.38 -3.27
CA ILE A 95 -14.71 0.97 -4.40
C ILE A 95 -13.87 0.84 -5.66
N TYR A 96 -14.51 0.38 -6.74
CA TYR A 96 -13.89 0.35 -8.06
C TYR A 96 -14.06 1.72 -8.75
N ASP A 97 -13.02 2.55 -8.68
CA ASP A 97 -12.91 3.82 -9.40
C ASP A 97 -11.48 4.02 -9.87
N LEU A 98 -11.25 3.86 -11.18
CA LEU A 98 -9.92 3.96 -11.79
C LEU A 98 -9.32 5.36 -11.67
N THR A 99 -10.15 6.40 -11.62
CA THR A 99 -9.68 7.80 -11.53
C THR A 99 -9.08 8.10 -10.17
N ARG A 100 -9.58 7.43 -9.13
CA ARG A 100 -9.10 7.54 -7.74
C ARG A 100 -8.09 6.45 -7.36
N GLN A 101 -8.01 5.35 -8.10
CA GLN A 101 -6.98 4.32 -7.91
C GLN A 101 -5.58 4.82 -8.33
N SER A 102 -5.51 5.61 -9.41
CA SER A 102 -4.27 6.15 -9.96
C SER A 102 -4.44 7.63 -10.37
N PRO A 103 -4.65 8.55 -9.41
CA PRO A 103 -4.86 9.95 -9.72
C PRO A 103 -3.65 10.52 -10.46
N GLY A 104 -3.84 10.87 -11.74
CA GLY A 104 -2.81 11.45 -12.59
C GLY A 104 -2.02 10.49 -13.48
N GLU A 105 -2.11 9.16 -13.32
CA GLU A 105 -1.33 8.21 -14.16
C GLU A 105 -2.05 7.86 -15.50
N TRP A 106 -3.34 8.17 -15.65
CA TRP A 106 -4.15 7.83 -16.85
C TRP A 106 -4.53 9.00 -17.76
N ARG A 107 -3.96 10.20 -17.57
CA ARG A 107 -4.19 11.31 -18.52
C ARG A 107 -3.20 11.23 -19.69
N ILE A 108 -3.33 10.19 -20.52
CA ILE A 108 -2.97 10.36 -21.93
C ILE A 108 -4.15 11.11 -22.55
N SER A 109 -4.10 12.44 -22.48
CA SER A 109 -4.94 13.26 -23.34
C SER A 109 -4.50 12.99 -24.77
N LEU A 110 -5.17 12.05 -25.44
CA LEU A 110 -5.14 12.00 -26.89
C LEU A 110 -5.74 13.33 -27.37
N LYS A 111 -4.88 14.19 -27.90
CA LYS A 111 -5.30 15.31 -28.75
C LYS A 111 -5.78 14.77 -30.08
#